data_AF-A0A8S3FQH4-F1
#
_entry.id   AF-A0A8S3FQH4-F1
#
_cell.length_a   1.000
_cell.length_b   1.000
_cell.length_c   1.000
_cell.angle_alpha   90.00
_cell.angle_beta   90.00
_cell.angle_gamma   90.00
#
_symmetry.space_group_name_H-M   'P 1'
#
loop_
_entity.id
_entity.type
_entity.pdbx_description
1 polymer ?
#
loop_
_entity_poly.entity_id
_entity_poly.type
_entity_poly.pdbx_seq_one_letter_code
_entity_poly.pdbx_strand_id
1 'polypeptide(L)'
;TDVHEYRSSWDESASEENKQVDPPNAEVALSLIKIQLIGVAVVLLLILATVLPLTFILTGISTNTTATARIAKSFELQSLICGNMKVFESADFSGNDLATLPSMNYNTCCASCLTTAYCMGFTLNNTGQICYQKKSIASTSRYDVNFISAKY
;
A
#
# COMPACT_ATOMS: atom_id res chain seq x y z
N THR A 1 -67.71 32.69 36.83
CA THR A 1 -68.05 33.82 37.73
C THR A 1 -66.86 34.74 37.76
N ASP A 2 -66.91 35.78 36.94
CA ASP A 2 -65.96 36.89 36.98
C ASP A 2 -66.29 37.78 38.18
N VAL A 3 -65.29 38.24 38.91
CA VAL A 3 -65.38 39.51 39.66
C VAL A 3 -64.03 40.21 39.61
N HIS A 4 -64.04 41.33 38.89
CA HIS A 4 -63.07 42.42 38.90
C HIS A 4 -63.06 43.15 40.24
N GLU A 5 -61.91 43.67 40.69
CA GLU A 5 -61.72 44.97 41.42
C GLU A 5 -60.31 44.98 42.06
N TYR A 6 -59.57 46.05 42.30
CA TYR A 6 -59.71 47.50 42.13
C TYR A 6 -58.31 48.13 42.34
N ARG A 7 -57.88 48.96 41.39
CA ARG A 7 -57.35 50.33 41.50
C ARG A 7 -56.65 50.87 42.78
N SER A 8 -55.69 51.78 42.49
CA SER A 8 -55.18 52.95 43.26
C SER A 8 -53.75 52.74 43.79
N SER A 9 -52.82 53.70 43.84
CA SER A 9 -52.80 55.16 43.62
C SER A 9 -51.34 55.61 43.86
N TRP A 10 -50.78 56.47 42.98
CA TRP A 10 -49.81 57.60 43.16
C TRP A 10 -48.78 57.53 44.33
N ASP A 11 -47.52 57.97 44.26
CA ASP A 11 -46.64 58.65 43.29
C ASP A 11 -45.25 58.75 43.97
N GLU A 12 -44.30 59.44 43.31
CA GLU A 12 -43.10 60.10 43.85
C GLU A 12 -41.72 59.42 43.72
N SER A 13 -41.06 59.80 42.61
CA SER A 13 -39.82 60.60 42.58
C SER A 13 -38.54 60.03 43.20
N ALA A 14 -37.58 59.62 42.36
CA ALA A 14 -36.30 60.33 42.18
C ALA A 14 -35.33 59.54 41.26
N SER A 15 -34.85 60.26 40.24
CA SER A 15 -33.61 60.13 39.44
C SER A 15 -32.62 58.98 39.70
N GLU A 16 -32.21 58.30 38.63
CA GLU A 16 -30.85 58.40 38.07
C GLU A 16 -30.72 57.61 36.75
N GLU A 17 -30.05 58.21 35.76
CA GLU A 17 -29.72 57.58 34.48
C GLU A 17 -28.90 56.30 34.70
N ASN A 18 -29.35 55.17 34.14
CA ASN A 18 -28.46 54.07 33.85
C ASN A 18 -28.68 53.57 32.42
N LYS A 19 -28.07 54.28 31.46
CA LYS A 19 -27.70 53.69 30.17
C LYS A 19 -26.50 52.79 30.42
N GLN A 20 -26.70 51.48 30.37
CA GLN A 20 -25.60 50.53 30.15
C GLN A 20 -26.17 49.28 29.46
N VAL A 21 -26.18 49.30 28.13
CA VAL A 21 -25.23 48.59 27.23
C VAL A 21 -25.56 47.11 27.15
N ASP A 22 -26.13 46.74 26.00
CA ASP A 22 -26.36 45.35 25.61
C ASP A 22 -25.08 44.51 25.79
N PRO A 23 -25.17 43.31 26.38
CA PRO A 23 -24.01 42.46 26.60
C PRO A 23 -23.35 42.06 25.27
N PRO A 24 -22.01 42.02 25.19
CA PRO A 24 -21.28 41.68 23.98
C PRO A 24 -21.52 40.22 23.58
N ASN A 25 -22.25 40.05 22.47
CA ASN A 25 -22.00 39.09 21.39
C ASN A 25 -21.29 37.75 21.74
N ALA A 26 -22.07 36.77 22.19
CA ALA A 26 -21.64 35.35 22.23
C ALA A 26 -21.10 34.81 20.89
N GLU A 27 -21.43 35.45 19.75
CA GLU A 27 -20.90 35.08 18.43
C GLU A 27 -19.44 35.49 18.18
N VAL A 28 -18.92 36.52 18.85
CA VAL A 28 -17.52 36.94 18.69
C VAL A 28 -16.59 36.04 19.51
N ALA A 29 -17.02 35.61 20.70
CA ALA A 29 -16.26 34.70 21.56
C ALA A 29 -15.98 33.34 20.86
N LEU A 30 -16.98 32.76 20.19
CA LEU A 30 -16.82 31.50 19.45
C LEU A 30 -15.88 31.65 18.24
N SER A 31 -15.89 32.82 17.61
CA SER A 31 -14.99 33.13 16.48
C SER A 31 -13.54 33.26 16.93
N LEU A 32 -13.29 33.90 18.08
CA LEU A 32 -11.96 34.00 18.67
C LEU A 32 -11.42 32.63 19.14
N ILE A 33 -12.26 31.79 19.76
CA ILE A 33 -11.88 30.42 20.17
C ILE A 33 -11.49 29.57 18.95
N LYS A 34 -12.24 29.67 17.83
CA LYS A 34 -11.89 28.98 16.57
C LYS A 34 -10.56 29.47 16.00
N ILE A 35 -10.30 30.77 15.99
CA ILE A 35 -9.02 31.34 15.52
C ILE A 35 -7.87 30.85 16.39
N GLN A 36 -8.04 30.79 17.71
CA GLN A 36 -7.04 30.26 18.63
C GLN A 36 -6.78 28.76 18.41
N LEU A 37 -7.82 27.94 18.22
CA LEU A 37 -7.69 26.52 17.93
C LEU A 37 -7.00 26.26 16.58
N ILE A 38 -7.34 27.03 15.54
CA ILE A 38 -6.68 26.96 14.23
C ILE A 38 -5.22 27.39 14.35
N GLY A 39 -4.94 28.46 15.11
CA GLY A 39 -3.58 28.92 15.37
C GLY A 39 -2.73 27.87 16.09
N VAL A 40 -3.25 27.26 17.15
CA VAL A 40 -2.58 26.18 17.89
C VAL A 40 -2.33 24.96 16.98
N ALA A 41 -3.29 24.58 16.15
CA ALA A 41 -3.14 23.47 15.20
C ALA A 41 -2.08 23.75 14.12
N VAL A 42 -2.06 24.96 13.56
CA VAL A 42 -1.05 25.36 12.56
C VAL A 42 0.35 25.40 13.16
N VAL A 43 0.50 25.95 14.37
CA VAL A 43 1.79 25.97 15.09
C VAL A 43 2.25 24.54 15.40
N LEU A 44 1.37 23.64 15.84
CA LEU A 44 1.71 22.25 16.10
C LEU A 44 2.13 21.50 14.81
N LEU A 45 1.45 21.75 13.69
CA LEU A 45 1.79 21.15 12.39
C LEU A 45 3.13 21.65 11.86
N LEU A 46 3.44 22.95 12.01
CA LEU A 46 4.74 23.52 11.61
C LEU A 46 5.88 23.02 12.49
N ILE A 47 5.64 22.84 13.80
CA ILE A 47 6.61 22.22 14.70
C ILE A 47 6.83 20.77 14.26
N LEU A 48 5.79 19.94 14.12
CA LEU A 48 5.92 18.56 13.65
C LEU A 48 6.68 18.46 12.31
N ALA A 49 6.33 19.32 11.34
CA ALA A 49 6.98 19.34 10.02
C ALA A 49 8.47 19.76 10.07
N THR A 50 8.95 20.37 11.14
CA THR A 50 10.37 20.78 11.30
C THR A 50 11.16 19.84 12.21
N VAL A 51 10.55 19.23 13.23
CA VAL A 51 11.23 18.22 14.07
C VAL A 51 11.32 16.84 13.43
N LEU A 52 10.34 16.43 12.61
CA LEU A 52 10.41 15.16 11.85
C LEU A 52 11.62 15.10 10.88
N PRO A 53 11.88 16.09 10.02
CA PRO A 53 13.04 16.05 9.14
C PRO A 53 14.37 16.21 9.89
N LEU A 54 14.41 16.98 10.98
CA LEU A 54 15.65 17.19 11.75
C LEU A 54 16.07 15.94 12.53
N THR A 55 15.11 15.18 13.07
CA THR A 55 15.37 13.88 13.72
C THR A 55 15.69 12.77 12.71
N PHE A 56 15.16 12.86 11.49
CA PHE A 56 15.50 11.96 10.37
C PHE A 56 16.96 12.08 9.93
N ILE A 57 17.50 13.31 9.91
CA ILE A 57 18.92 13.56 9.57
C ILE A 57 19.87 13.10 10.68
N LEU A 58 19.47 13.21 11.96
CA LEU A 58 20.33 12.86 13.10
C LEU A 58 20.37 11.36 13.42
N THR A 59 19.29 10.61 13.16
CA THR A 59 19.23 9.18 13.49
C THR A 59 19.66 8.26 12.36
N GLY A 60 19.78 8.77 11.12
CA GLY A 60 20.27 7.98 9.98
C GLY A 60 19.50 6.68 9.73
N ILE A 61 18.28 6.54 10.26
CA ILE A 61 17.47 5.34 10.05
C ILE A 61 16.79 5.50 8.71
N SER A 62 17.51 5.08 7.67
CA SER A 62 16.86 4.61 6.45
C SER A 62 15.97 3.43 6.85
N THR A 63 14.66 3.62 6.86
CA THR A 63 13.71 2.49 6.77
C THR A 63 13.76 1.92 5.35
N ASN A 64 14.94 1.50 4.92
CA ASN A 64 15.01 0.46 3.91
C ASN A 64 14.57 -0.80 4.64
N THR A 65 13.31 -1.17 4.44
CA THR A 65 12.82 -2.52 4.70
C THR A 65 13.57 -3.48 3.74
N THR A 66 14.87 -3.70 3.98
CA THR A 66 15.74 -4.60 3.21
C THR A 66 16.39 -5.61 4.15
N ALA A 67 15.64 -6.07 5.16
CA ALA A 67 16.02 -7.22 5.99
C ALA A 67 15.12 -8.45 5.79
N THR A 68 14.08 -8.36 4.94
CA THR A 68 13.29 -9.53 4.48
C THR A 68 13.32 -9.72 2.95
N ALA A 69 13.81 -8.74 2.18
CA ALA A 69 13.92 -8.85 0.71
C ALA A 69 15.05 -9.79 0.21
N ARG A 70 15.93 -10.28 1.08
CA ARG A 70 17.03 -11.19 0.67
C ARG A 70 16.56 -12.60 0.30
N ILE A 71 15.32 -12.97 0.63
CA ILE A 71 14.74 -14.27 0.26
C ILE A 71 13.75 -14.13 -0.92
N ALA A 72 13.27 -12.92 -1.22
CA ALA A 72 12.41 -12.64 -2.39
C ALA A 72 13.20 -12.43 -3.70
N LYS A 73 14.50 -12.15 -3.62
CA LYS A 73 15.30 -11.73 -4.78
C LYS A 73 15.67 -12.88 -5.74
N SER A 74 15.68 -14.13 -5.31
CA SER A 74 15.91 -15.26 -6.23
C SER A 74 14.69 -15.57 -7.09
N PHE A 75 13.50 -15.52 -6.50
CA PHE A 75 12.24 -15.87 -7.16
C PHE A 75 11.78 -14.80 -8.18
N GLU A 76 11.97 -13.50 -7.89
CA GLU A 76 11.69 -12.44 -8.88
C GLU A 76 12.74 -12.36 -10.00
N LEU A 77 14.01 -12.68 -9.74
CA LEU A 77 15.04 -12.60 -10.77
C LEU A 77 14.90 -13.73 -11.81
N GLN A 78 14.45 -14.92 -11.40
CA GLN A 78 14.17 -16.01 -12.34
C GLN A 78 12.97 -15.73 -13.24
N SER A 79 11.95 -15.03 -12.72
CA SER A 79 10.83 -14.56 -13.54
C SER A 79 11.31 -13.50 -14.55
N LEU A 80 12.22 -12.60 -14.16
CA LEU A 80 12.74 -11.59 -15.07
C LEU A 80 13.50 -12.19 -16.26
N ILE A 81 14.22 -13.31 -16.05
CA ILE A 81 14.99 -13.99 -17.10
C ILE A 81 14.07 -14.75 -18.06
N CYS A 82 12.87 -15.15 -17.61
CA CYS A 82 11.94 -15.99 -18.35
C CYS A 82 10.63 -15.32 -18.76
N GLY A 83 10.66 -13.99 -18.93
CA GLY A 83 9.52 -13.21 -19.35
C GLY A 83 8.33 -13.37 -18.41
N ASN A 84 7.14 -13.61 -18.95
CA ASN A 84 5.92 -13.83 -18.18
C ASN A 84 5.69 -15.30 -17.79
N MET A 85 6.69 -16.18 -17.96
CA MET A 85 6.55 -17.58 -17.58
C MET A 85 6.68 -17.72 -16.06
N LYS A 86 5.70 -18.34 -15.43
CA LYS A 86 5.76 -18.72 -14.02
C LYS A 86 6.66 -19.93 -13.85
N VAL A 87 7.58 -19.84 -12.89
CA VAL A 87 8.57 -20.87 -12.57
C VAL A 87 8.07 -21.78 -11.47
N PHE A 88 8.34 -23.08 -11.62
CA PHE A 88 7.99 -24.15 -10.70
C PHE A 88 9.24 -25.00 -10.44
N GLU A 89 9.75 -24.88 -9.22
CA GLU A 89 10.86 -25.70 -8.74
C GLU A 89 10.37 -27.13 -8.45
N SER A 90 11.27 -28.11 -8.62
CA SER A 90 11.00 -29.53 -8.36
C SER A 90 9.78 -30.09 -9.09
N ALA A 91 9.52 -29.63 -10.31
CA ALA A 91 8.35 -29.98 -11.09
C ALA A 91 8.74 -30.50 -12.48
N ASP A 92 8.22 -31.68 -12.83
CA ASP A 92 8.28 -32.28 -14.15
C ASP A 92 6.88 -32.20 -14.79
N PHE A 93 6.73 -31.32 -15.79
CA PHE A 93 5.46 -31.14 -16.48
C PHE A 93 5.22 -32.27 -17.48
N SER A 94 4.14 -33.02 -17.26
CA SER A 94 3.60 -33.93 -18.25
C SER A 94 2.95 -33.16 -19.40
N GLY A 95 2.79 -33.81 -20.55
CA GLY A 95 2.23 -33.21 -21.75
C GLY A 95 2.99 -33.63 -22.99
N ASN A 96 2.86 -32.83 -24.05
CA ASN A 96 3.54 -33.11 -25.30
C ASN A 96 4.75 -32.22 -25.47
N ASP A 97 5.87 -32.84 -25.81
CA ASP A 97 7.10 -32.13 -26.12
C ASP A 97 7.04 -31.59 -27.56
N LEU A 98 7.52 -30.36 -27.73
CA LEU A 98 7.80 -29.75 -29.02
C LEU A 98 9.20 -30.15 -29.50
N ALA A 99 10.16 -30.16 -28.58
CA ALA A 99 11.54 -30.50 -28.82
C ALA A 99 12.22 -30.96 -27.52
N THR A 100 13.25 -31.80 -27.69
CA THR A 100 14.16 -32.21 -26.61
C THR A 100 15.55 -31.69 -26.95
N LEU A 101 16.06 -30.75 -26.15
CA LEU A 101 17.30 -30.03 -26.38
C LEU A 101 18.34 -30.42 -25.31
N PRO A 102 19.42 -31.12 -25.68
CA PRO A 102 20.48 -31.51 -24.73
C PRO A 102 21.44 -30.35 -24.43
N SER A 103 22.22 -30.49 -23.36
CA SER A 103 23.26 -29.54 -22.94
C SER A 103 22.74 -28.11 -22.72
N MET A 104 21.52 -27.99 -22.20
CA MET A 104 20.86 -26.72 -21.90
C MET A 104 20.86 -26.44 -20.39
N ASN A 105 21.03 -25.17 -20.03
CA ASN A 105 20.76 -24.68 -18.68
C ASN A 105 19.41 -23.96 -18.64
N TYR A 106 19.00 -23.51 -17.47
CA TYR A 106 17.71 -22.82 -17.28
C TYR A 106 17.55 -21.60 -18.20
N ASN A 107 18.56 -20.72 -18.25
CA ASN A 107 18.48 -19.50 -19.04
C ASN A 107 18.37 -19.80 -20.54
N THR A 108 19.17 -20.76 -21.05
CA THR A 108 19.14 -21.11 -22.48
C THR A 108 17.87 -21.88 -22.86
N CYS A 109 17.39 -22.77 -21.98
CA CYS A 109 16.13 -23.50 -22.18
C CYS A 109 14.94 -22.53 -22.23
N CYS A 110 14.91 -21.57 -21.31
CA CYS A 110 13.90 -20.54 -21.30
C CYS A 110 13.96 -19.66 -22.56
N ALA A 111 15.12 -19.08 -22.88
CA ALA A 111 15.28 -18.21 -24.06
C ALA A 111 14.89 -18.93 -25.36
N SER A 112 15.21 -20.22 -25.44
CA SER A 112 14.81 -21.07 -26.56
C SER A 112 13.28 -21.22 -26.61
N CYS A 113 12.60 -21.50 -25.50
CA CYS A 113 11.14 -21.58 -25.48
C CYS A 113 10.48 -20.24 -25.85
N LEU A 114 10.97 -19.11 -25.33
CA LEU A 114 10.45 -17.76 -25.65
C LEU A 114 10.52 -17.42 -27.14
N THR A 115 11.50 -17.97 -27.86
CA THR A 115 11.70 -17.73 -29.30
C THR A 115 11.09 -18.83 -30.18
N THR A 116 10.60 -19.91 -29.59
CA THR A 116 10.02 -21.03 -30.35
C THR A 116 8.50 -20.91 -30.40
N ALA A 117 7.96 -20.81 -31.61
CA ALA A 117 6.52 -20.76 -31.83
C ALA A 117 5.81 -21.97 -31.20
N TYR A 118 4.65 -21.72 -30.58
CA TYR A 118 3.82 -22.72 -29.90
C TYR A 118 4.46 -23.36 -28.65
N CYS A 119 5.62 -22.90 -28.18
CA CYS A 119 6.12 -23.31 -26.88
C CYS A 119 5.21 -22.74 -25.79
N MET A 120 4.53 -23.58 -25.01
CA MET A 120 3.69 -23.16 -23.89
C MET A 120 4.45 -23.16 -22.55
N GLY A 121 5.62 -23.79 -22.53
CA GLY A 121 6.45 -23.98 -21.36
C GLY A 121 7.60 -24.91 -21.63
N PHE A 122 8.38 -25.21 -20.60
CA PHE A 122 9.42 -26.23 -20.66
C PHE A 122 9.56 -26.94 -19.32
N THR A 123 10.23 -28.08 -19.38
CA THR A 123 10.73 -28.82 -18.23
C THR A 123 12.22 -29.06 -18.44
N LEU A 124 13.06 -28.59 -17.52
CA LEU A 124 14.51 -28.76 -17.54
C LEU A 124 14.91 -29.83 -16.52
N ASN A 125 15.56 -30.88 -16.97
CA ASN A 125 16.32 -31.79 -16.11
C ASN A 125 17.69 -31.17 -15.82
N ASN A 126 17.92 -30.71 -14.59
CA ASN A 126 19.18 -30.06 -14.19
C ASN A 126 20.35 -31.03 -14.12
N THR A 127 20.11 -32.30 -13.79
CA THR A 127 21.15 -33.32 -13.69
C THR A 127 21.67 -33.72 -15.07
N GLY A 128 20.74 -33.94 -16.01
CA GLY A 128 21.06 -34.32 -17.39
C GLY A 128 21.32 -33.12 -18.32
N GLN A 129 21.00 -31.91 -17.87
CA GLN A 129 21.00 -30.69 -18.69
C GLN A 129 20.14 -30.84 -19.96
N ILE A 130 18.97 -31.47 -19.83
CA ILE A 130 18.05 -31.71 -20.94
C ILE A 130 16.82 -30.83 -20.77
N CYS A 131 16.56 -30.01 -21.79
CA CYS A 131 15.42 -29.13 -21.87
C CYS A 131 14.33 -29.76 -22.74
N TYR A 132 13.18 -30.06 -22.14
CA TYR A 132 11.99 -30.53 -22.82
C TYR A 132 11.05 -29.35 -23.04
N GLN A 133 11.07 -28.77 -24.25
CA GLN A 133 10.11 -27.75 -24.62
C GLN A 133 8.72 -28.37 -24.75
N LYS A 134 7.70 -27.76 -24.17
CA LYS A 134 6.34 -28.28 -24.13
C LYS A 134 5.46 -27.48 -25.08
N LYS A 135 4.79 -28.16 -26.02
CA LYS A 135 3.72 -27.56 -26.84
C LYS A 135 2.36 -27.58 -26.15
N SER A 136 2.21 -28.41 -25.12
CA SER A 136 1.00 -28.48 -24.28
C SER A 136 1.39 -29.07 -22.93
N ILE A 137 0.85 -28.52 -21.84
CA ILE A 137 1.13 -28.98 -20.47
C ILE A 137 -0.14 -29.58 -19.90
N ALA A 138 -0.03 -30.81 -19.37
CA ALA A 138 -1.14 -31.49 -18.72
C ALA A 138 -1.47 -30.85 -17.35
N SER A 139 -2.67 -31.11 -16.84
CA SER A 139 -3.08 -30.62 -15.51
C SER A 139 -2.27 -31.25 -14.37
N THR A 140 -1.58 -32.35 -14.63
CA THR A 140 -0.75 -33.08 -13.67
C THR A 140 0.73 -32.84 -13.95
N SER A 141 1.49 -32.59 -12.88
CA SER A 141 2.95 -32.58 -12.89
C SER A 141 3.48 -33.58 -11.87
N ARG A 142 4.62 -34.20 -12.16
CA ARG A 142 5.33 -35.04 -11.20
C ARG A 142 6.25 -34.16 -10.35
N TYR A 143 6.26 -34.40 -9.04
CA TYR A 143 7.24 -33.77 -8.15
C TYR A 143 8.59 -34.51 -8.29
N ASP A 144 9.63 -33.79 -8.68
CA ASP A 144 10.99 -34.32 -8.82
C ASP A 144 12.01 -33.19 -8.68
N VAL A 145 12.88 -33.27 -7.67
CA VAL A 145 13.85 -32.21 -7.31
C VAL A 145 14.89 -31.91 -8.39
N ASN A 146 15.07 -32.83 -9.34
CA ASN A 146 16.02 -32.63 -10.43
C ASN A 146 15.43 -31.80 -11.57
N PHE A 147 14.14 -31.48 -11.50
CA PHE A 147 13.41 -30.81 -12.57
C PHE A 147 12.97 -29.41 -12.18
N ILE A 148 13.19 -28.46 -13.08
CA ILE A 148 12.62 -27.11 -13.01
C ILE A 148 11.74 -26.93 -14.22
N SER A 149 10.51 -26.51 -14.01
CA SER A 149 9.59 -26.23 -15.12
C SER A 149 9.15 -24.77 -15.11
N ALA A 150 8.84 -24.24 -16.28
CA ALA A 150 8.21 -22.93 -16.41
C ALA A 150 7.14 -22.97 -17.50
N LYS A 151 6.08 -22.17 -17.32
CA LYS A 151 4.99 -22.04 -18.28
C LYS A 151 4.39 -20.65 -18.27
N TYR A 152 3.79 -20.25 -19.39
CA TYR A 152 2.97 -19.04 -19.47
C TYR A 152 1.73 -19.11 -18.57
#